data_AF-A0A285EEY0-F1
#
_entry.id   AF-A0A285EEY0-F1
#
_cell.length_a   1.000
_cell.length_b   1.000
_cell.length_c   1.000
_cell.angle_alpha   90.00
_cell.angle_beta   90.00
_cell.angle_gamma   90.00
#
_symmetry.space_group_name_H-M   'P 1'
#
loop_
_entity.id
_entity.type
_entity.pdbx_description
1 polymer ?
#
loop_
_entity_poly.entity_id
_entity_poly.type
_entity_poly.pdbx_seq_one_letter_code
_entity_poly.pdbx_strand_id
1 'polypeptide(L)'
;MLAHSGTTGVVPIMPHGIRMYLPWVSKMLQVRNVPDELHAELRRRAAAAGVSLSDYVLRELQRVAERSTAAEVFARSASLRVPLPMDEVVEAVRADRDNR
;
A
#
# COMPACT_ATOMS: atom_id res chain seq x y z
N MET A 1 -7.80 -40.61 -64.20
CA MET A 1 -7.05 -39.37 -64.44
C MET A 1 -7.18 -38.50 -63.19
N LEU A 2 -6.18 -38.64 -62.30
CA LEU A 2 -5.73 -37.81 -61.17
C LEU A 2 -6.76 -37.01 -60.34
N ALA A 3 -7.19 -37.62 -59.23
CA ALA A 3 -7.70 -36.92 -58.05
C ALA A 3 -6.56 -36.10 -57.40
N HIS A 4 -6.71 -34.78 -57.31
CA HIS A 4 -5.77 -33.93 -56.61
C HIS A 4 -6.12 -33.88 -55.11
N SER A 5 -5.30 -34.58 -54.33
CA SER A 5 -5.22 -34.55 -52.87
C SER A 5 -4.98 -33.12 -52.38
N GLY A 6 -5.96 -32.53 -51.69
CA GLY A 6 -5.79 -31.31 -50.92
C GLY A 6 -5.02 -31.60 -49.63
N THR A 7 -3.80 -31.10 -49.56
CA THR A 7 -2.86 -31.25 -48.45
C THR A 7 -3.34 -30.49 -47.21
N THR A 8 -3.48 -31.22 -46.11
CA THR A 8 -3.72 -30.72 -44.75
C THR A 8 -2.63 -29.73 -44.33
N GLY A 9 -2.95 -28.44 -44.30
CA GLY A 9 -2.14 -27.42 -43.64
C GLY A 9 -2.30 -27.53 -42.13
N VAL A 10 -1.42 -28.29 -41.49
CA VAL A 10 -1.32 -28.37 -40.03
C VAL A 10 -0.75 -27.04 -39.53
N VAL A 11 -1.60 -26.20 -38.93
CA VAL A 11 -1.14 -24.98 -38.24
C VAL A 11 -0.45 -25.44 -36.95
N PRO A 12 0.84 -25.15 -36.72
CA PRO A 12 1.49 -25.54 -35.48
C PRO A 12 0.88 -24.72 -34.33
N ILE A 13 0.21 -25.42 -33.43
CA ILE A 13 -0.20 -24.95 -32.11
C ILE A 13 1.05 -24.51 -31.33
N MET A 14 1.34 -23.21 -31.34
CA MET A 14 2.37 -22.63 -30.47
C MET A 14 1.95 -22.79 -29.01
N PRO A 15 2.78 -23.41 -28.15
CA PRO A 15 2.48 -23.55 -26.74
C PRO A 15 2.45 -22.17 -26.09
N HIS A 16 1.30 -21.77 -25.56
CA HIS A 16 1.15 -20.54 -24.77
C HIS A 16 1.78 -20.74 -23.39
N GLY A 17 3.10 -20.79 -23.36
CA GLY A 17 3.92 -20.80 -22.16
C GLY A 17 4.42 -19.39 -21.84
N ILE A 18 4.20 -18.97 -20.60
CA ILE A 18 4.82 -17.82 -19.91
C ILE A 18 4.11 -16.48 -20.12
N ARG A 19 2.98 -16.33 -19.42
CA ARG A 19 2.51 -15.00 -18.97
C ARG A 19 3.51 -14.51 -17.91
N MET A 20 4.50 -13.72 -18.31
CA MET A 20 5.37 -13.00 -17.37
C MET A 20 4.49 -12.07 -16.52
N TYR A 21 4.24 -12.43 -15.26
CA TYR A 21 3.70 -11.51 -14.26
C TYR A 21 4.87 -10.66 -13.74
N LEU A 22 5.12 -9.53 -14.42
CA LEU A 22 6.04 -8.53 -13.89
C LEU A 22 5.47 -7.94 -12.58
N PRO A 23 6.30 -7.75 -11.53
CA PRO A 23 5.85 -7.42 -10.17
C PRO A 23 5.31 -6.00 -9.98
N TRP A 24 5.06 -5.24 -11.05
CA TRP A 24 4.34 -3.97 -10.96
C TRP A 24 2.85 -4.17 -11.20
N VAL A 25 2.22 -5.02 -10.39
CA VAL A 25 0.75 -5.08 -10.34
C VAL A 25 0.32 -3.99 -9.37
N SER A 26 -0.18 -2.87 -9.89
CA SER A 26 -0.87 -1.86 -9.10
C SER A 26 -1.90 -2.57 -8.20
N LYS A 27 -1.74 -2.43 -6.89
CA LYS A 27 -2.63 -3.09 -5.93
C LYS A 27 -3.95 -2.31 -5.90
N MET A 28 -5.04 -2.97 -6.28
CA MET A 28 -6.38 -2.40 -6.24
C MET A 28 -7.10 -2.82 -4.96
N LEU A 29 -7.66 -1.86 -4.24
CA LEU A 29 -8.52 -2.09 -3.08
C LEU A 29 -9.94 -1.62 -3.43
N GLN A 30 -10.89 -2.56 -3.47
CA GLN A 30 -12.31 -2.24 -3.66
C GLN A 30 -13.03 -2.31 -2.31
N VAL A 31 -13.67 -1.22 -1.90
CA VAL A 31 -14.51 -1.17 -0.69
C VAL A 31 -15.96 -1.39 -1.10
N ARG A 32 -16.62 -2.38 -0.49
CA ARG A 32 -18.03 -2.73 -0.77
C ARG A 32 -18.94 -2.22 0.34
N ASN A 33 -20.23 -2.08 0.03
CA ASN A 33 -21.27 -1.69 0.98
C ASN A 33 -21.00 -0.33 1.67
N VAL A 34 -20.48 0.64 0.91
CA VAL A 34 -20.29 2.00 1.42
C VAL A 34 -21.67 2.66 1.51
N PRO A 35 -22.11 3.14 2.69
CA PRO A 35 -23.36 3.88 2.80
C PRO A 35 -23.36 5.11 1.88
N ASP A 36 -24.48 5.41 1.25
CA ASP A 36 -24.59 6.50 0.27
C ASP A 36 -24.17 7.85 0.85
N GLU A 37 -24.55 8.12 2.09
CA GLU A 37 -24.18 9.35 2.81
C GLU A 37 -22.66 9.48 2.98
N LEU A 38 -21.99 8.37 3.32
CA LEU A 38 -20.54 8.33 3.47
C LEU A 38 -19.85 8.56 2.12
N HIS A 39 -20.33 7.89 1.07
CA HIS A 39 -19.79 8.07 -0.27
C HIS A 39 -19.94 9.52 -0.76
N ALA A 40 -21.11 10.14 -0.53
CA ALA A 40 -21.38 11.53 -0.89
C ALA A 40 -20.46 12.50 -0.15
N GLU A 41 -20.26 12.30 1.15
CA GLU A 41 -19.38 13.12 1.97
C GLU A 41 -17.91 13.01 1.53
N LEU A 42 -17.43 11.79 1.27
CA LEU A 42 -16.07 11.57 0.77
C LEU A 42 -15.86 12.23 -0.60
N ARG A 43 -16.86 12.12 -1.49
CA ARG A 43 -16.82 12.77 -2.81
C ARG A 43 -16.77 14.29 -2.70
N ARG A 44 -17.56 14.88 -1.79
CA ARG A 44 -17.55 16.32 -1.52
C ARG A 44 -16.19 16.80 -1.03
N ARG A 45 -15.56 16.05 -0.10
CA ARG A 45 -14.21 16.37 0.40
C ARG A 45 -13.13 16.21 -0.66
N ALA A 46 -13.21 15.17 -1.49
CA ALA A 46 -12.29 14.99 -2.61
C ALA A 46 -12.35 16.16 -3.59
N ALA A 47 -13.57 16.61 -3.94
CA ALA A 47 -13.79 17.78 -4.79
C ALA A 47 -13.23 19.07 -4.16
N ALA A 48 -13.47 19.29 -2.86
CA ALA A 48 -12.92 20.44 -2.14
C ALA A 48 -11.38 20.44 -2.09
N ALA A 49 -10.76 19.26 -2.08
CA ALA A 49 -9.31 19.09 -2.12
C ALA A 49 -8.74 19.05 -3.55
N GLY A 50 -9.57 19.15 -4.60
CA GLY A 50 -9.15 19.13 -6.00
C GLY A 50 -8.55 17.79 -6.47
N VAL A 51 -8.90 16.68 -5.83
CA VAL A 51 -8.37 15.33 -6.13
C VAL A 51 -9.49 14.35 -6.47
N SER A 52 -9.14 13.22 -7.09
CA SER A 52 -10.10 12.15 -7.31
C SER A 52 -10.56 11.53 -5.99
N LEU A 53 -11.75 10.91 -5.97
CA LEU A 53 -12.24 10.20 -4.78
C LEU A 53 -11.30 9.07 -4.36
N SER A 54 -10.75 8.33 -5.32
CA SER A 54 -9.80 7.24 -5.07
C SER A 54 -8.52 7.76 -4.41
N ASP A 55 -7.97 8.87 -4.91
CA ASP A 55 -6.75 9.47 -4.33
C ASP A 55 -7.03 10.04 -2.94
N TYR A 56 -8.20 10.67 -2.75
CA TYR A 56 -8.62 11.18 -1.45
C TYR A 56 -8.70 10.05 -0.43
N VAL A 57 -9.40 8.95 -0.77
CA VAL A 57 -9.53 7.79 0.12
C VAL A 57 -8.18 7.13 0.38
N LEU A 58 -7.31 7.01 -0.65
CA LEU A 58 -5.97 6.47 -0.47
C LEU A 58 -5.15 7.28 0.54
N ARG A 59 -5.22 8.63 0.48
CA ARG A 59 -4.55 9.51 1.45
C ARG A 59 -5.08 9.31 2.86
N GLU A 60 -6.40 9.17 3.04
CA GLU A 60 -6.96 8.88 4.36
C GLU A 60 -6.52 7.50 4.88
N LEU A 61 -6.46 6.49 4.01
CA LEU A 61 -5.95 5.16 4.37
C LEU A 61 -4.46 5.18 4.72
N GLN A 62 -3.64 5.96 4.01
CA GLN A 62 -2.22 6.15 4.34
C GLN A 62 -2.06 6.79 5.71
N ARG A 63 -2.83 7.84 6.03
CA ARG A 63 -2.82 8.46 7.37
C ARG A 63 -3.21 7.48 8.46
N VAL A 64 -4.15 6.57 8.20
CA VAL A 64 -4.54 5.52 9.15
C VAL A 64 -3.41 4.50 9.32
N ALA A 65 -2.75 4.09 8.23
CA ALA A 65 -1.63 3.15 8.26
C ALA A 65 -0.37 3.74 8.91
N GLU A 66 -0.09 5.03 8.69
CA GLU A 66 0.98 5.76 9.37
C GLU A 66 0.71 5.91 10.87
N ARG A 67 -0.56 5.94 11.26
CA ARG A 67 -1.00 5.95 12.66
C ARG A 67 -0.99 4.58 13.31
N SER A 68 -0.63 3.50 12.61
CA SER A 68 -0.32 2.23 13.28
C SER A 68 0.75 2.45 14.34
N THR A 69 0.59 1.88 15.52
CA THR A 69 -0.14 2.49 16.65
C THR A 69 0.92 2.85 17.70
N ALA A 70 0.61 3.71 18.69
CA ALA A 70 1.52 3.87 19.84
C ALA A 70 1.90 2.49 20.44
N ALA A 71 0.99 1.52 20.40
CA ALA A 71 1.23 0.13 20.78
C ALA A 71 2.27 -0.60 19.91
N GLU A 72 2.31 -0.39 18.60
CA GLU A 72 3.38 -0.93 17.72
C GLU A 72 4.72 -0.22 17.95
N VAL A 73 4.71 1.08 18.23
CA VAL A 73 5.92 1.85 18.60
C VAL A 73 6.47 1.35 19.95
N PHE A 74 5.61 1.13 20.94
CA PHE A 74 5.99 0.54 22.24
C PHE A 74 6.42 -0.93 22.12
N ALA A 75 5.80 -1.72 21.24
CA ALA A 75 6.23 -3.10 20.96
C ALA A 75 7.61 -3.12 20.29
N ARG A 76 7.88 -2.18 19.36
CA ARG A 76 9.20 -2.00 18.74
C ARG A 76 10.25 -1.54 19.75
N SER A 77 9.94 -0.59 20.63
CA SER A 77 10.89 -0.15 21.67
C SER A 77 11.16 -1.21 22.74
N ALA A 78 10.14 -2.01 23.12
CA ALA A 78 10.31 -3.16 24.00
C ALA A 78 11.24 -4.22 23.38
N SER A 79 11.21 -4.40 22.05
CA SER A 79 12.11 -5.32 21.34
C SER A 79 13.54 -4.78 21.16
N LEU A 80 13.73 -3.46 21.21
CA LEU A 80 15.01 -2.76 21.11
C LEU A 80 15.48 -2.28 22.49
N ARG A 81 15.37 -3.11 23.53
CA ARG A 81 15.80 -2.74 24.89
C ARG A 81 17.32 -2.50 24.92
N VAL A 82 17.74 -1.30 24.52
CA VAL A 82 19.07 -0.76 24.74
C VAL A 82 19.11 -0.40 26.22
N PRO A 83 19.96 -1.03 27.03
CA PRO A 83 20.14 -0.62 28.42
C PRO A 83 20.81 0.75 28.40
N LEU A 84 20.00 1.81 28.41
CA LEU A 84 20.46 3.15 28.70
C LEU A 84 20.43 3.31 30.22
N PRO A 85 21.59 3.52 30.86
CA PRO A 85 21.63 3.72 32.28
C PRO A 85 20.97 5.08 32.59
N MET A 86 20.18 5.12 33.66
CA MET A 86 19.24 6.23 33.92
C MET A 86 19.95 7.55 34.22
N ASP A 87 21.18 7.47 34.71
CA ASP A 87 22.10 8.59 34.89
C ASP A 87 22.46 9.27 33.56
N GLU A 88 22.76 8.52 32.49
CA GLU A 88 23.01 9.11 31.16
C GLU A 88 21.78 9.84 30.60
N VAL A 89 20.59 9.29 30.81
CA VAL A 89 19.33 9.93 30.38
C VAL A 89 19.09 11.23 31.14
N VAL A 90 19.34 11.24 32.45
CA VAL A 90 19.17 12.43 33.30
C VAL A 90 20.18 13.51 32.93
N GLU A 91 21.44 13.15 32.69
CA GLU A 91 22.47 14.11 32.29
C GLU A 91 22.21 14.70 30.90
N ALA A 92 21.74 13.90 29.93
CA ALA A 92 21.35 14.41 28.62
C ALA A 92 20.21 15.44 28.70
N VAL A 93 19.21 15.20 29.56
CA VAL A 93 18.09 16.14 29.77
C VAL A 93 18.53 17.41 30.51
N ARG A 94 19.49 17.32 31.44
CA ARG A 94 20.05 18.48 32.12
C ARG A 94 20.85 19.35 31.16
N ALA A 95 21.73 18.75 30.37
CA ALA A 95 22.53 19.45 29.37
C ALA A 95 21.67 20.19 28.32
N ASP A 96 20.54 19.60 27.92
CA ASP A 96 19.57 20.26 27.01
C ASP A 96 18.89 21.48 27.65
N ARG A 97 18.56 21.39 28.95
CA ARG A 97 17.93 22.49 29.70
C ARG A 97 18.89 23.63 30.01
N ASP A 98 20.15 23.32 30.28
CA ASP A 98 21.18 24.32 30.59
C ASP A 98 21.61 25.11 29.32
N ASN A 99 21.29 24.59 28.14
CA ASN A 99 21.55 25.22 26.84
C ASN A 99 20.35 26.05 26.30
N ARG A 100 19.27 26.21 27.08
CA ARG A 100 18.08 27.00 26.72
C ARG A 100 17.90 28.21 27.62
#